data_AF-E3MF42-F1
#
_entry.id   AF-E3MF42-F1
#
_cell.length_a   1.000
_cell.length_b   1.000
_cell.length_c   1.000
_cell.angle_alpha   90.00
_cell.angle_beta   90.00
_cell.angle_gamma   90.00
#
_symmetry.space_group_name_H-M   'P 1'
#
loop_
_entity.id
_entity.type
_entity.pdbx_description
1 polymer ?
#
loop_
_entity_poly.entity_id
_entity_poly.type
_entity_poly.pdbx_seq_one_letter_code
_entity_poly.pdbx_strand_id
1 'polypeptide(L)'
;MLKQEQSKNLTPEEIQIRDWTQGKERNIRALLGSLHNVLWEGSDRWNQPSMGDLLTPVQIKKQYRKAILVAHPDKLTADSPHLLLAQMVFAELNEAYNKYQNDPSTL
;
A
#
# COMPACT_ATOMS: atom_id res chain seq x y z
N MET A 1 19.79 -16.62 -16.58
CA MET A 1 20.00 -15.23 -16.15
C MET A 1 18.80 -14.33 -16.53
N LEU A 2 17.56 -14.77 -16.29
CA LEU A 2 16.35 -14.01 -16.70
C LEU A 2 15.93 -12.90 -15.71
N LYS A 3 16.54 -12.81 -14.53
CA LYS A 3 16.17 -11.82 -13.50
C LYS A 3 16.84 -10.46 -13.63
N GLN A 4 17.75 -10.28 -14.60
CA GLN A 4 18.52 -9.03 -14.74
C GLN A 4 17.99 -8.08 -15.82
N GLU A 5 17.17 -8.53 -16.77
CA GLU A 5 16.72 -7.71 -17.91
C GLU A 5 15.44 -6.89 -17.67
N GLN A 6 14.59 -7.24 -16.69
CA GLN A 6 13.39 -6.45 -16.36
C GLN A 6 13.71 -5.15 -15.59
N SER A 7 14.94 -4.99 -15.13
CA SER A 7 15.33 -3.94 -14.17
C SER A 7 15.61 -2.56 -14.78
N LYS A 8 15.47 -2.37 -16.10
CA LYS A 8 16.02 -1.19 -16.79
C LYS A 8 15.05 -0.05 -17.11
N ASN A 9 13.74 -0.18 -16.85
CA ASN A 9 12.78 0.90 -17.12
C ASN A 9 11.69 1.00 -16.04
N LEU A 10 12.06 0.95 -14.75
CA LEU A 10 11.10 1.25 -13.68
C LEU A 10 11.21 2.71 -13.26
N THR A 11 10.08 3.38 -13.06
CA THR A 11 10.05 4.71 -12.45
C THR A 11 10.50 4.61 -10.98
N PRO A 12 10.94 5.73 -10.37
CA PRO A 12 11.24 5.76 -8.93
C PRO A 12 10.07 5.27 -8.07
N GLU A 13 8.83 5.60 -8.44
CA GLU A 13 7.61 5.18 -7.73
C GLU A 13 7.40 3.66 -7.86
N GLU A 14 7.64 3.09 -9.04
CA GLU A 14 7.55 1.65 -9.26
C GLU A 14 8.58 0.87 -8.44
N ILE A 15 9.81 1.39 -8.32
CA ILE A 15 10.86 0.82 -7.46
C ILE A 15 10.41 0.87 -6.01
N GLN A 16 9.88 2.00 -5.55
CA GLN A 16 9.44 2.17 -4.17
C GLN A 16 8.29 1.21 -3.82
N ILE A 17 7.32 1.04 -4.73
CA ILE A 17 6.22 0.08 -4.55
C ILE A 17 6.77 -1.35 -4.52
N ARG A 18 7.63 -1.72 -5.47
CA ARG A 18 8.24 -3.05 -5.51
C ARG A 18 8.96 -3.39 -4.21
N ASP A 19 9.77 -2.47 -3.71
CA ASP A 19 10.56 -2.69 -2.50
C ASP A 19 9.66 -2.71 -1.25
N TRP A 20 8.56 -1.94 -1.24
CA TRP A 20 7.57 -1.97 -0.18
C TRP A 20 6.76 -3.27 -0.12
N THR A 21 6.34 -3.80 -1.27
CA THR A 21 5.51 -5.01 -1.40
C THR A 21 6.31 -6.31 -1.35
N GLN A 22 7.62 -6.26 -1.59
CA GLN A 22 8.48 -7.45 -1.58
C GLN A 22 8.33 -8.27 -0.29
N GLY A 23 7.90 -9.53 -0.43
CA GLY A 23 7.67 -10.46 0.69
C GLY A 23 6.40 -10.17 1.50
N LYS A 24 5.56 -9.24 1.05
CA LYS A 24 4.28 -8.84 1.65
C LYS A 24 3.15 -8.86 0.63
N GLU A 25 3.40 -9.42 -0.55
CA GLU A 25 2.51 -9.33 -1.70
C GLU A 25 1.13 -9.86 -1.30
N ARG A 26 0.11 -9.00 -1.45
CA ARG A 26 -1.29 -9.32 -1.12
C ARG A 26 -1.55 -9.68 0.36
N ASN A 27 -0.64 -9.38 1.28
CA ASN A 27 -0.85 -9.48 2.72
C ASN A 27 -1.28 -8.11 3.27
N ILE A 28 -2.60 -7.92 3.43
CA ILE A 28 -3.16 -6.63 3.85
C ILE A 28 -2.62 -6.14 5.20
N ARG A 29 -2.32 -7.05 6.13
CA ARG A 29 -1.80 -6.71 7.45
C ARG A 29 -0.38 -6.17 7.35
N ALA A 30 0.49 -6.84 6.60
CA ALA A 30 1.87 -6.43 6.41
C ALA A 30 1.97 -5.09 5.63
N LEU A 31 1.11 -4.91 4.63
CA LEU A 31 1.03 -3.66 3.86
C LEU A 31 0.58 -2.49 4.75
N LEU A 32 -0.51 -2.63 5.50
CA LEU A 32 -0.96 -1.60 6.45
C LEU A 32 0.06 -1.33 7.56
N GLY A 33 0.71 -2.38 8.06
CA GLY A 33 1.74 -2.30 9.11
C GLY A 33 3.02 -1.58 8.67
N SER A 34 3.23 -1.41 7.36
CA SER A 34 4.43 -0.76 6.80
C SER A 34 4.11 0.36 5.81
N LEU A 35 2.87 0.87 5.80
CA LEU A 35 2.42 1.88 4.82
C LEU A 35 3.25 3.18 4.90
N HIS A 36 3.69 3.58 6.09
CA HIS A 36 4.54 4.77 6.28
C HIS A 36 5.85 4.75 5.45
N ASN A 37 6.33 3.58 5.02
CA ASN A 37 7.54 3.47 4.19
C ASN A 37 7.34 3.95 2.74
N VAL A 38 6.09 4.09 2.30
CA VAL A 38 5.74 4.43 0.92
C VAL A 38 4.84 5.67 0.80
N LEU A 39 4.57 6.35 1.92
CA LEU A 39 3.84 7.62 1.92
C LEU A 39 4.81 8.78 1.70
N TRP A 40 4.30 9.84 1.07
CA TRP A 40 5.02 11.08 0.80
C TRP A 40 4.75 12.14 1.88
N GLU A 41 5.59 13.18 1.90
CA GLU A 41 5.44 14.35 2.77
C GLU A 41 4.06 15.01 2.57
N GLY A 42 3.37 15.34 3.67
CA GLY A 42 1.98 15.84 3.64
C GLY A 42 0.90 14.75 3.74
N SER A 43 1.29 13.47 3.87
CA SER A 43 0.39 12.36 4.22
C SER A 43 0.09 12.28 5.73
N ASP A 44 0.11 13.41 6.44
CA ASP A 44 0.14 13.51 7.92
C ASP A 44 -1.10 12.95 8.63
N ARG A 45 -2.17 12.69 7.88
CA ARG A 45 -3.39 12.06 8.41
C ARG A 45 -3.21 10.56 8.66
N TRP A 46 -2.12 9.95 8.20
CA TRP A 46 -1.81 8.56 8.49
C TRP A 46 -1.20 8.40 9.88
N ASN A 47 -1.93 7.70 10.75
CA ASN A 47 -1.41 7.25 12.03
C ASN A 47 -1.08 5.77 11.91
N GLN A 48 0.22 5.45 11.85
CA GLN A 48 0.69 4.09 11.64
C GLN A 48 0.14 3.15 12.74
N PRO A 49 -0.69 2.14 12.39
CA PRO A 49 -1.18 1.17 13.37
C PRO A 49 -0.04 0.32 13.94
N SER A 50 -0.16 -0.05 15.21
CA SER A 50 0.64 -1.11 15.78
C SER A 50 0.19 -2.48 15.23
N MET A 51 1.00 -3.52 15.41
CA MET A 51 0.58 -4.88 15.05
C MET A 51 -0.64 -5.34 15.85
N GLY A 52 -0.85 -4.83 17.07
CA GLY A 52 -2.05 -5.11 17.88
C GLY A 52 -3.33 -4.51 17.30
N ASP A 53 -3.21 -3.40 16.55
CA ASP A 53 -4.31 -2.73 15.86
C ASP A 53 -4.71 -3.39 14.53
N LEU A 54 -4.14 -4.57 14.23
CA LEU A 54 -4.37 -5.31 12.98
C LEU A 54 -4.62 -6.81 13.23
N LEU A 55 -5.08 -7.19 14.42
CA LEU A 55 -5.30 -8.60 14.80
C LEU A 55 -6.61 -9.16 14.27
N THR A 56 -7.68 -8.36 14.33
CA THR A 56 -9.03 -8.82 14.01
C THR A 56 -9.52 -8.27 12.67
N PRO A 57 -10.48 -8.95 11.99
CA PRO A 57 -11.07 -8.44 10.76
C PRO A 57 -11.64 -7.03 10.88
N VAL A 58 -12.25 -6.71 12.02
CA VAL A 58 -12.83 -5.38 12.29
C VAL A 58 -11.74 -4.31 12.34
N GLN A 59 -10.64 -4.61 13.03
CA GLN A 59 -9.49 -3.72 13.12
C GLN A 59 -8.82 -3.52 11.74
N ILE A 60 -8.58 -4.59 11.00
CA ILE A 60 -8.00 -4.55 9.64
C ILE A 60 -8.88 -3.68 8.73
N LYS A 61 -10.20 -3.93 8.69
CA LYS A 61 -11.15 -3.14 7.89
C LYS A 61 -11.13 -1.65 8.27
N LYS A 62 -11.04 -1.34 9.56
CA LYS A 62 -10.95 0.04 10.05
C LYS A 62 -9.69 0.74 9.56
N GLN A 63 -8.53 0.09 9.66
CA GLN A 63 -7.25 0.69 9.24
C GLN A 63 -7.15 0.77 7.71
N TYR A 64 -7.63 -0.25 7.00
CA TYR A 64 -7.75 -0.24 5.54
C TYR A 64 -8.53 0.99 5.03
N ARG A 65 -9.73 1.25 5.59
CA ARG A 65 -10.53 2.41 5.19
C ARG A 65 -9.79 3.74 5.40
N LYS A 66 -9.03 3.87 6.48
CA LYS A 66 -8.21 5.05 6.72
C LYS A 66 -7.07 5.17 5.71
N ALA A 67 -6.39 4.07 5.39
CA ALA A 67 -5.29 4.03 4.44
C ALA A 67 -5.73 4.48 3.05
N ILE A 68 -6.87 3.96 2.58
CA ILE A 68 -7.48 4.34 1.30
C ILE A 68 -7.81 5.85 1.24
N LEU A 69 -8.30 6.44 2.33
CA LEU A 69 -8.56 7.89 2.40
C LEU A 69 -7.26 8.73 2.42
N VAL A 70 -6.17 8.20 2.97
CA VAL A 70 -4.87 8.87 2.93
C VAL A 70 -4.33 8.85 1.51
N ALA A 71 -4.25 7.66 0.91
CA ALA A 71 -3.63 7.40 -0.38
C ALA A 71 -4.55 7.63 -1.60
N HIS A 72 -5.73 8.24 -1.41
CA HIS A 72 -6.67 8.45 -2.51
C HIS A 72 -6.08 9.42 -3.56
N PRO A 73 -6.00 9.05 -4.85
CA PRO A 73 -5.40 9.89 -5.88
C PRO A 73 -6.15 11.22 -6.09
N ASP A 74 -7.48 11.26 -5.95
CA ASP A 74 -8.28 12.50 -6.05
C ASP A 74 -7.89 13.63 -5.09
N LYS A 75 -7.13 13.33 -4.04
CA LYS A 75 -6.64 14.35 -3.12
C LYS A 75 -5.40 15.08 -3.65
N LEU A 76 -4.83 14.59 -4.74
CA LEU A 76 -3.68 15.15 -5.42
C LEU A 76 -4.13 15.81 -6.72
N THR A 77 -3.45 16.90 -7.08
CA THR A 77 -3.62 17.52 -8.39
C THR A 77 -2.98 16.66 -9.48
N ALA A 78 -3.40 16.85 -10.73
CA ALA A 78 -2.93 16.05 -11.87
C ALA A 78 -1.41 16.19 -12.12
N ASP A 79 -0.81 17.31 -11.71
CA ASP A 79 0.61 17.64 -11.80
C ASP A 79 1.42 17.22 -10.56
N SER A 80 0.79 16.63 -9.56
CA SER A 80 1.47 16.17 -8.35
C SER A 80 2.48 15.07 -8.69
N PRO A 81 3.75 15.18 -8.22
CA PRO A 81 4.75 14.13 -8.42
C PRO A 81 4.37 12.81 -7.71
N HIS A 82 3.45 12.86 -6.75
CA HIS A 82 3.02 11.69 -5.97
C HIS A 82 1.79 10.99 -6.56
N LEU A 83 1.22 11.50 -7.65
CA LEU A 83 -0.02 10.95 -8.21
C LEU A 83 0.12 9.47 -8.61
N LEU A 84 1.21 9.14 -9.31
CA LEU A 84 1.49 7.76 -9.72
C LEU A 84 1.66 6.85 -8.49
N LEU A 85 2.45 7.28 -7.50
CA LEU A 85 2.67 6.53 -6.26
C LEU A 85 1.35 6.30 -5.51
N ALA A 86 0.50 7.31 -5.39
CA ALA A 86 -0.82 7.22 -4.78
C ALA A 86 -1.71 6.19 -5.47
N GLN A 87 -1.76 6.22 -6.82
CA GLN A 87 -2.52 5.24 -7.61
C GLN A 87 -2.04 3.81 -7.36
N MET A 88 -0.72 3.60 -7.31
CA MET A 88 -0.14 2.27 -7.08
C MET A 88 -0.38 1.76 -5.66
N VAL A 89 -0.17 2.59 -4.63
CA VAL A 89 -0.49 2.25 -3.24
C VAL A 89 -1.98 1.92 -3.10
N PHE A 90 -2.85 2.73 -3.69
CA PHE A 90 -4.29 2.54 -3.65
C PHE A 90 -4.69 1.21 -4.31
N ALA A 91 -4.15 0.90 -5.48
CA ALA A 91 -4.41 -0.35 -6.19
C ALA A 91 -3.97 -1.57 -5.36
N GLU A 92 -2.74 -1.56 -4.84
CA GLU A 92 -2.18 -2.66 -4.06
C GLU A 92 -3.00 -2.92 -2.77
N LEU A 93 -3.38 -1.86 -2.06
CA LEU A 93 -4.22 -1.98 -0.86
C LEU A 93 -5.61 -2.56 -1.18
N ASN A 94 -6.24 -2.12 -2.28
CA ASN A 94 -7.53 -2.65 -2.70
C ASN A 94 -7.42 -4.13 -3.10
N GLU A 95 -6.41 -4.52 -3.87
CA GLU A 95 -6.19 -5.91 -4.27
C GLU A 95 -5.98 -6.80 -3.04
N ALA A 96 -5.09 -6.41 -2.13
CA ALA A 96 -4.81 -7.15 -0.91
C ALA A 96 -6.04 -7.27 -0.01
N TYR A 97 -6.81 -6.20 0.17
CA TYR A 97 -8.02 -6.23 0.99
C TYR A 97 -9.14 -7.07 0.34
N ASN A 98 -9.33 -6.97 -0.97
CA ASN A 98 -10.29 -7.79 -1.70
C ASN A 98 -9.93 -9.28 -1.61
N LYS A 99 -8.65 -9.62 -1.72
CA LYS A 99 -8.18 -11.00 -1.52
C LYS A 99 -8.47 -11.47 -0.09
N TYR A 100 -8.14 -10.66 0.91
CA TYR A 100 -8.43 -10.96 2.31
C TYR A 100 -9.94 -11.16 2.58
N GLN A 101 -10.81 -10.39 1.92
CA GLN A 101 -12.27 -10.56 2.05
C GLN A 101 -12.77 -11.89 1.47
N ASN A 102 -12.17 -12.35 0.36
CA ASN A 102 -12.53 -13.61 -0.30
C ASN A 102 -11.91 -14.83 0.39
N ASP A 103 -10.73 -14.67 0.97
CA ASP A 103 -10.02 -15.71 1.71
C ASP A 103 -9.33 -15.13 2.96
N PRO A 104 -10.03 -15.12 4.11
CA PRO A 104 -9.49 -14.58 5.36
C PRO A 104 -8.30 -15.36 5.93
N SER A 105 -7.96 -16.53 5.37
CA SER A 105 -6.79 -17.32 5.79
C SER A 105 -5.47 -16.77 5.25
N THR A 106 -5.51 -15.79 4.34
CA THR A 106 -4.35 -15.21 3.65
C THR A 106 -3.60 -14.13 4.45
N LEU A 107 -3.75 -14.15 5.78
CA LEU A 107 -3.02 -13.26 6.71
C LEU A 107 -1.53 -13.57 6.79
#